data_AF-A0A1V4I186-F1
#
_entry.id   AF-A0A1V4I186-F1
#
_cell.length_a   1.000
_cell.length_b   1.000
_cell.length_c   1.000
_cell.angle_alpha   90.00
_cell.angle_beta   90.00
_cell.angle_gamma   90.00
#
_symmetry.space_group_name_H-M   'P 1'
#
loop_
_entity.id
_entity.type
_entity.pdbx_description
1 polymer ?
#
loop_
_entity_poly.entity_id
_entity_poly.type
_entity_poly.pdbx_seq_one_letter_code
_entity_poly.pdbx_strand_id
1 'polypeptide(L)'
;MSTKSPNYIDKHVGSRVRMRRIMLGMSQEQLGEALGLTFQQVQKYEKGTNRVGASRIKHISEILGVPVSFLFEGSPARISATEDPGQVPSPDYVSSFVATSQGLALIRAFTRITDPKLRRSVVNLVEQIACRED
;
A
#
# COMPACT_ATOMS: atom_id res chain seq x y z
N MET A 1 -22.13 3.67 -23.61
CA MET A 1 -21.16 2.67 -23.12
C MET A 1 -20.32 3.32 -22.03
N SER A 2 -20.52 2.95 -20.76
CA SER A 2 -19.84 3.61 -19.64
C SER A 2 -18.36 3.21 -19.62
N THR A 3 -17.50 4.16 -19.96
CA THR A 3 -16.05 4.06 -19.87
C THR A 3 -15.66 3.95 -18.40
N LYS A 4 -15.54 2.71 -17.90
CA LYS A 4 -15.02 2.43 -16.56
C LYS A 4 -13.63 3.08 -16.45
N SER A 5 -13.58 4.16 -15.69
CA SER A 5 -12.34 4.78 -15.21
C SER A 5 -11.42 3.67 -14.70
N PRO A 6 -10.11 3.70 -14.97
CA PRO A 6 -9.20 2.67 -14.50
C PRO A 6 -9.40 2.48 -13.00
N ASN A 7 -9.80 1.26 -12.62
CA ASN A 7 -10.26 0.95 -11.28
C ASN A 7 -9.14 1.28 -10.29
N TYR A 8 -9.43 2.10 -9.27
CA TYR A 8 -8.45 2.50 -8.27
C TYR A 8 -7.75 1.29 -7.63
N ILE A 9 -8.47 0.15 -7.51
CA ILE A 9 -7.93 -1.11 -7.03
C ILE A 9 -6.82 -1.64 -7.95
N ASP A 10 -7.00 -1.59 -9.27
CA ASP A 10 -6.01 -2.11 -10.23
C ASP A 10 -4.72 -1.26 -10.20
N LYS A 11 -4.86 0.07 -10.07
CA LYS A 11 -3.71 0.98 -9.87
C LYS A 11 -2.99 0.72 -8.56
N HIS A 12 -3.74 0.51 -7.47
CA HIS A 12 -3.18 0.22 -6.16
C HIS A 12 -2.40 -1.08 -6.16
N VAL A 13 -3.02 -2.17 -6.64
CA VAL A 13 -2.39 -3.48 -6.78
C VAL A 13 -1.13 -3.36 -7.65
N GLY A 14 -1.22 -2.70 -8.80
CA GLY A 14 -0.08 -2.46 -9.68
C GLY A 14 1.09 -1.73 -9.00
N SER A 15 0.78 -0.69 -8.20
CA SER A 15 1.77 0.03 -7.42
C SER A 15 2.46 -0.85 -6.37
N ARG A 16 1.70 -1.71 -5.67
CA ARG A 16 2.24 -2.66 -4.68
C ARG A 16 3.14 -3.72 -5.33
N VAL A 17 2.74 -4.25 -6.49
CA VAL A 17 3.56 -5.15 -7.30
C VAL A 17 4.89 -4.49 -7.67
N ARG A 18 4.84 -3.28 -8.21
CA ARG A 18 6.04 -2.51 -8.59
C ARG A 18 6.96 -2.26 -7.40
N MET A 19 6.41 -1.78 -6.29
CA MET A 19 7.16 -1.49 -5.06
C MET A 19 7.93 -2.73 -4.61
N ARG A 20 7.24 -3.87 -4.47
CA ARG A 20 7.86 -5.10 -3.99
C ARG A 20 8.88 -5.66 -4.97
N ARG A 21 8.61 -5.62 -6.28
CA ARG A 21 9.56 -6.01 -7.32
C ARG A 21 10.87 -5.22 -7.21
N ILE A 22 10.79 -3.90 -7.03
CA ILE A 22 11.97 -3.03 -6.88
C ILE A 22 12.74 -3.37 -5.59
N MET A 23 12.05 -3.63 -4.48
CA MET A 23 12.70 -4.06 -3.23
C MET A 23 13.47 -5.37 -3.36
N LEU A 24 13.07 -6.24 -4.29
CA LEU A 24 13.75 -7.49 -4.60
C LEU A 24 14.86 -7.32 -5.65
N GLY A 25 15.10 -6.11 -6.16
CA GLY A 25 16.05 -5.86 -7.25
C GLY A 25 15.66 -6.51 -8.58
N MET A 26 14.40 -6.90 -8.74
CA MET A 26 13.91 -7.63 -9.91
C MET A 26 13.50 -6.67 -11.04
N SER A 27 13.82 -6.97 -12.29
CA SER A 27 13.38 -6.20 -13.47
C SER A 27 11.96 -6.56 -13.91
N GLN A 28 11.32 -5.72 -14.74
CA GLN A 28 10.01 -6.05 -15.32
C GLN A 28 10.08 -7.27 -16.25
N GLU A 29 11.20 -7.48 -16.92
CA GLU A 29 11.45 -8.64 -17.78
C GLU A 29 11.55 -9.92 -16.94
N GLN A 30 12.28 -9.89 -15.82
CA GLN A 30 12.38 -11.03 -14.91
C GLN A 30 11.02 -11.42 -14.31
N LEU A 31 10.21 -10.44 -13.89
CA LEU A 31 8.84 -10.71 -13.44
C LEU A 31 7.95 -11.22 -14.58
N GLY A 32 8.15 -10.70 -15.79
CA GLY A 32 7.44 -11.16 -16.99
C GLY A 32 7.74 -12.61 -17.30
N GLU A 33 9.01 -12.98 -17.34
CA GLU A 33 9.49 -14.36 -17.56
C GLU A 33 8.91 -15.32 -16.52
N ALA A 34 8.97 -14.98 -15.23
CA ALA A 34 8.39 -15.78 -14.15
C ALA A 34 6.86 -15.97 -14.27
N LEU A 35 6.17 -15.01 -14.90
CA LEU A 35 4.73 -15.07 -15.14
C LEU A 35 4.35 -15.67 -16.50
N GLY A 36 5.31 -15.92 -17.39
CA GLY A 36 5.04 -16.25 -18.80
C GLY A 36 4.39 -15.10 -19.57
N LEU A 37 4.78 -13.86 -19.29
CA LEU A 37 4.24 -12.62 -19.86
C LEU A 37 5.35 -11.72 -20.42
N THR A 38 5.00 -10.83 -21.34
CA THR A 38 5.94 -9.82 -21.84
C THR A 38 6.19 -8.71 -20.83
N PHE A 39 7.34 -8.04 -20.91
CA PHE A 39 7.66 -6.88 -20.07
C PHE A 39 6.58 -5.79 -20.18
N GLN A 40 6.01 -5.60 -21.37
CA GLN A 40 4.95 -4.61 -21.61
C GLN A 40 3.68 -4.96 -20.84
N GLN A 41 3.36 -6.25 -20.71
CA GLN A 41 2.20 -6.68 -19.95
C GLN A 41 2.39 -6.46 -18.45
N VAL A 42 3.59 -6.75 -17.93
CA VAL A 42 3.96 -6.41 -16.55
C VAL A 42 3.89 -4.90 -16.34
N GLN A 43 4.39 -4.10 -17.27
CA GLN A 43 4.30 -2.64 -17.20
C GLN A 43 2.83 -2.15 -17.15
N LYS A 44 1.92 -2.77 -17.90
CA LYS A 44 0.48 -2.46 -17.85
C LYS A 44 -0.17 -2.86 -16.53
N TYR A 45 0.25 -3.98 -15.93
CA TYR A 45 -0.18 -4.37 -14.58
C TYR A 45 0.32 -3.38 -13.54
N GLU A 46 1.60 -3.01 -13.56
CA GLU A 46 2.17 -2.05 -12.61
C GLU A 46 1.55 -0.66 -12.72
N LYS A 47 1.14 -0.24 -13.93
CA LYS A 47 0.42 1.03 -14.14
C LYS A 47 -1.08 0.93 -13.82
N GLY A 48 -1.62 -0.27 -13.57
CA GLY A 48 -3.06 -0.50 -13.40
C GLY A 48 -3.90 -0.21 -14.65
N THR A 49 -3.30 -0.16 -15.83
CA THR A 49 -4.03 0.02 -17.10
C THR A 49 -4.66 -1.28 -17.57
N ASN A 50 -4.10 -2.42 -17.17
CA ASN A 50 -4.69 -3.74 -17.33
C ASN A 50 -5.09 -4.32 -15.98
N ARG A 51 -6.32 -4.82 -15.88
CA ARG A 51 -6.79 -5.56 -14.72
C ARG A 51 -6.03 -6.87 -14.56
N VAL A 52 -5.67 -7.19 -13.33
CA VAL A 52 -5.03 -8.47 -12.97
C VAL A 52 -6.11 -9.39 -12.40
N GLY A 53 -6.30 -10.56 -13.03
CA GLY A 53 -7.25 -11.56 -12.54
C GLY A 53 -6.76 -12.24 -11.25
N ALA A 54 -7.68 -12.77 -10.44
CA ALA A 54 -7.36 -13.37 -9.12
C ALA A 54 -6.28 -14.47 -9.18
N SER A 55 -6.35 -15.36 -10.17
CA SER A 55 -5.33 -16.39 -10.41
C SER A 55 -3.93 -15.78 -10.62
N ARG A 56 -3.86 -14.67 -11.35
CA ARG A 56 -2.60 -13.98 -11.64
C ARG A 56 -2.09 -13.21 -10.43
N ILE A 57 -2.98 -12.61 -9.64
CA ILE A 57 -2.64 -11.98 -8.35
C ILE A 57 -1.99 -13.00 -7.40
N LYS A 58 -2.55 -14.21 -7.32
CA LYS A 58 -1.97 -15.32 -6.54
C LYS A 58 -0.56 -15.66 -7.02
N HIS A 59 -0.35 -15.88 -8.32
CA HIS A 59 0.99 -16.14 -8.87
C HIS A 59 1.99 -15.01 -8.60
N ILE A 60 1.57 -13.76 -8.77
CA ILE A 60 2.41 -12.59 -8.50
C ILE A 60 2.83 -12.57 -7.02
N SER A 61 1.91 -12.84 -6.10
CA SER A 61 2.22 -12.87 -4.68
C SER A 61 3.26 -13.94 -4.31
N GLU A 62 3.21 -15.10 -4.96
CA GLU A 62 4.19 -16.18 -4.77
C GLU A 62 5.57 -15.81 -5.31
N ILE A 63 5.64 -15.27 -6.53
CA ILE A 63 6.91 -14.83 -7.14
C ILE A 63 7.57 -13.72 -6.31
N LEU A 64 6.75 -12.82 -5.74
CA LEU A 64 7.23 -11.70 -4.93
C LEU A 64 7.46 -12.07 -3.44
N GLY A 65 7.16 -13.32 -3.05
CA GLY A 65 7.34 -13.82 -1.69
C GLY A 65 6.55 -13.04 -0.64
N VAL A 66 5.29 -12.70 -0.94
CA VAL A 66 4.40 -11.95 -0.04
C VAL A 66 3.01 -12.59 0.02
N PRO A 67 2.26 -12.45 1.13
CA PRO A 67 0.86 -12.87 1.16
C PRO A 67 0.02 -12.05 0.18
N VAL A 68 -1.04 -12.62 -0.39
CA VAL A 68 -1.95 -11.91 -1.33
C VAL A 68 -2.49 -10.61 -0.73
N SER A 69 -2.77 -10.58 0.57
CA SER A 69 -3.24 -9.39 1.29
C SER A 69 -2.31 -8.19 1.16
N PHE A 70 -0.99 -8.40 1.05
CA PHE A 70 -0.01 -7.34 0.87
C PHE A 70 -0.32 -6.47 -0.37
N LEU A 71 -0.85 -7.07 -1.44
CA LEU A 71 -1.15 -6.37 -2.69
C LEU A 71 -2.37 -5.45 -2.59
N PHE A 72 -3.20 -5.64 -1.56
CA PHE A 72 -4.42 -4.86 -1.32
C PHE A 72 -4.36 -4.00 -0.05
N GLU A 73 -3.34 -4.19 0.78
CA GLU A 73 -3.14 -3.43 2.01
C GLU A 73 -3.08 -1.92 1.72
N GLY A 74 -3.84 -1.14 2.49
CA GLY A 74 -3.98 0.30 2.26
C GLY A 74 -4.81 0.66 1.02
N SER A 75 -5.49 -0.28 0.35
CA SER A 75 -6.50 0.08 -0.64
C SER A 75 -7.65 0.78 0.07
N PRO A 76 -8.17 1.93 -0.42
CA PRO A 76 -9.38 2.52 0.12
C PRO A 76 -10.51 1.53 -0.12
N ALA A 77 -10.84 0.77 0.91
CA ALA A 77 -11.96 -0.14 0.84
C ALA A 77 -13.20 0.74 0.75
N ARG A 78 -13.92 0.69 -0.39
CA ARG A 78 -15.33 1.09 -0.39
C ARG A 78 -16.09 0.01 0.38
N ILE A 79 -15.91 -0.03 1.70
CA ILE A 79 -16.85 -0.69 2.60
C ILE A 79 -17.92 0.36 2.85
N SER A 80 -18.97 0.31 2.01
CA SER A 80 -20.25 0.89 2.39
C SER A 80 -20.83 0.00 3.47
N ALA A 81 -20.51 0.27 4.73
CA ALA A 81 -21.32 -0.01 5.91
C ALA A 81 -20.58 0.52 7.14
N THR A 82 -21.32 1.27 7.95
CA THR A 82 -21.02 1.81 9.28
C THR A 82 -19.94 2.90 9.35
N GLU A 83 -20.44 4.13 9.34
CA GLU A 83 -19.82 5.27 10.03
C GLU A 83 -19.60 4.87 11.50
N ASP A 84 -18.33 4.76 11.91
CA ASP A 84 -17.88 4.64 13.31
C ASP A 84 -16.51 5.37 13.41
N PRO A 85 -16.20 6.09 14.51
CA PRO A 85 -15.12 7.08 14.58
C PRO A 85 -13.78 6.37 14.76
N GLY A 86 -13.24 5.89 13.65
CA GLY A 86 -11.94 5.23 13.58
C GLY A 86 -11.42 5.31 12.16
N GLN A 87 -11.24 6.54 11.67
CA GLN A 87 -10.72 6.82 10.33
C GLN A 87 -9.37 6.13 10.16
N VAL A 88 -9.36 5.01 9.44
CA VAL A 88 -8.13 4.52 8.81
C VAL A 88 -7.71 5.64 7.85
N PRO A 89 -6.55 6.29 8.05
CA PRO A 89 -6.19 7.44 7.26
C PRO A 89 -6.15 7.03 5.78
N SER A 90 -6.76 7.85 4.93
CA SER A 90 -6.74 7.62 3.50
C SER A 90 -5.28 7.48 3.02
N PRO A 91 -4.99 6.70 1.97
CA PRO A 91 -3.62 6.56 1.45
C PRO A 91 -2.98 7.91 1.10
N ASP A 92 -3.79 8.88 0.70
CA ASP A 92 -3.38 10.26 0.47
C ASP A 92 -2.95 10.98 1.75
N TYR A 93 -3.60 10.71 2.89
CA TYR A 93 -3.22 11.25 4.20
C TYR A 93 -1.89 10.67 4.69
N VAL A 94 -1.67 9.36 4.51
CA VAL A 94 -0.38 8.74 4.89
C VAL A 94 0.75 9.26 3.99
N SER A 95 0.50 9.38 2.69
CA SER A 95 1.46 9.92 1.72
C SER A 95 1.82 11.39 2.02
N SER A 96 0.82 12.24 2.29
CA SER A 96 1.05 13.64 2.64
C SER A 96 1.78 13.80 3.97
N PHE A 97 1.47 12.97 4.96
CA PHE A 97 2.19 12.93 6.24
C PHE A 97 3.68 12.58 6.04
N VAL A 98 3.98 11.54 5.27
CA VAL A 98 5.36 11.12 4.97
C VAL A 98 6.09 12.15 4.11
N ALA A 99 5.40 12.98 3.33
CA ALA A 99 6.02 14.07 2.58
C ALA A 99 6.51 15.23 3.49
N THR A 100 6.04 15.31 4.74
CA THR A 100 6.50 16.34 5.68
C THR A 100 7.83 15.97 6.35
N SER A 101 8.68 16.97 6.58
CA SER A 101 9.95 16.80 7.30
C SER A 101 9.74 16.28 8.73
N GLN A 102 8.68 16.75 9.40
CA GLN A 102 8.27 16.33 10.73
C GLN A 102 7.74 14.88 10.74
N GLY A 103 6.94 14.49 9.75
CA GLY A 103 6.42 13.13 9.63
C GLY A 103 7.52 12.09 9.43
N LEU A 104 8.50 12.37 8.55
CA LEU A 104 9.68 11.51 8.38
C LEU A 104 10.55 11.44 9.64
N ALA A 105 10.70 12.56 10.36
CA ALA A 105 11.43 12.57 11.64
C ALA A 105 10.73 11.68 12.67
N LEU A 106 9.40 11.76 12.77
CA LEU A 106 8.61 10.95 13.69
C LEU A 106 8.71 9.46 13.37
N ILE A 107 8.57 9.07 12.10
CA ILE A 107 8.70 7.66 11.68
C ILE A 107 10.09 7.11 12.03
N ARG A 108 11.16 7.86 11.73
CA ARG A 108 12.53 7.44 12.05
C ARG A 108 12.79 7.34 13.55
N ALA A 109 12.23 8.24 14.37
CA ALA A 109 12.36 8.18 15.81
C ALA A 109 11.56 7.01 16.41
N PHE A 110 10.31 6.84 15.97
CA PHE A 110 9.40 5.81 16.48
C PHE A 110 9.88 4.39 16.15
N THR A 111 10.44 4.18 14.95
CA THR A 111 10.99 2.87 14.54
C THR A 111 12.18 2.40 15.40
N ARG A 112 12.93 3.33 16.02
CA ARG A 112 14.05 2.99 16.92
C ARG A 112 13.60 2.51 18.29
N ILE A 113 12.36 2.81 18.69
CA ILE A 113 11.80 2.33 19.95
C ILE A 113 11.54 0.84 19.79
N THR A 114 12.21 -0.02 20.54
CA THR A 114 12.02 -1.48 20.47
C THR A 114 10.98 -1.99 21.48
N ASP A 115 10.79 -1.27 22.59
CA ASP A 115 9.81 -1.63 23.61
C ASP A 115 8.37 -1.37 23.14
N PRO A 116 7.52 -2.41 23.05
CA PRO A 116 6.12 -2.26 22.64
C PRO A 116 5.28 -1.45 23.63
N LYS A 117 5.59 -1.46 24.93
CA LYS A 117 4.88 -0.66 25.93
C LYS A 117 5.16 0.82 25.72
N LEU A 118 6.42 1.18 25.47
CA LEU A 118 6.83 2.56 25.23
C LEU A 118 6.24 3.10 23.92
N ARG A 119 6.21 2.28 22.85
CA ARG A 119 5.50 2.63 21.60
C ARG A 119 4.05 2.99 21.86
N ARG A 120 3.34 2.18 22.65
CA ARG A 120 1.94 2.42 23.02
C ARG A 120 1.78 3.71 23.82
N SER A 121 2.65 3.97 24.79
CA SER A 121 2.64 5.21 25.56
C SER A 121 2.85 6.46 24.70
N VAL A 122 3.74 6.39 23.70
CA VAL A 122 3.98 7.50 22.76
C VAL A 122 2.76 7.76 21.88
N VAL A 123 2.11 6.71 21.38
CA VAL A 123 0.87 6.85 20.59
C VAL A 123 -0.23 7.48 21.45
N ASN A 124 -0.46 6.96 22.65
CA ASN A 124 -1.46 7.50 23.58
C ASN A 124 -1.20 8.99 23.89
N LEU A 125 0.06 9.40 24.05
CA LEU A 125 0.41 10.80 24.30
C LEU A 125 0.05 11.69 23.10
N VAL A 126 0.38 11.25 21.88
CA VAL A 126 0.05 11.99 20.65
C VAL A 126 -1.46 12.11 20.47
N GLU A 127 -2.22 11.04 20.76
CA GLU A 127 -3.69 11.05 20.72
C GLU A 127 -4.27 12.01 21.77
N GLN A 128 -3.74 12.00 23.00
CA GLN A 128 -4.18 12.92 24.06
C GLN A 128 -3.91 14.38 23.72
N ILE A 129 -2.78 14.68 23.08
CA ILE A 129 -2.45 16.03 22.62
C ILE A 129 -3.38 16.43 21.46
N ALA A 130 -3.65 15.52 20.52
CA ALA A 130 -4.52 15.78 19.37
C ALA A 130 -5.99 15.98 19.76
N CYS A 131 -6.47 15.30 20.80
CA CYS A 131 -7.83 15.48 21.33
C CYS A 131 -8.00 16.72 22.24
N ARG A 132 -6.91 17.38 22.65
CA ARG A 132 -6.98 18.68 23.32
C ARG A 132 -7.06 19.77 22.25
N GLU A 133 -8.27 20.01 21.74
CA GLU A 133 -8.61 21.29 21.13
C GLU A 133 -8.87 22.29 22.28
N ASP A 134 -8.20 23.44 22.25
CA ASP A 134 -8.55 24.60 23.09
C ASP A 134 -9.82 25.30 22.57
#